data_AF-A0A523JDC4-F1
#
_entry.id   AF-A0A523JDC4-F1
#
_cell.length_a   1.000
_cell.length_b   1.000
_cell.length_c   1.000
_cell.angle_alpha   90.00
_cell.angle_beta   90.00
_cell.angle_gamma   90.00
#
_symmetry.space_group_name_H-M   'P 1'
#
loop_
_entity.id
_entity.type
_entity.pdbx_description
1 polymer ?
#
loop_
_entity_poly.entity_id
_entity_poly.type
_entity_poly.pdbx_seq_one_letter_code
_entity_poly.pdbx_strand_id
1 'polypeptide(L)'
;MGLPKTKTATTLRNDLYESLKEASEEKTQIITHKQGEPVVLISQERFNKLLDEKEALKKMSIGLAQIKEGKGTSHKTAIASLKKMSKKWIKIIGMNWFKILPWIFQKGIGLRG
;
A
#
# COMPACT_ATOMS: atom_id res chain seq x y z
N MET A 1 7.58 -7.73 -20.09
CA MET A 1 6.14 -7.87 -19.82
C MET A 1 5.51 -8.56 -21.01
N GLY A 2 4.95 -9.76 -20.84
CA GLY A 2 4.24 -10.45 -21.93
C GLY A 2 2.95 -9.70 -22.26
N LEU A 3 2.50 -9.79 -23.51
CA LEU A 3 1.21 -9.24 -23.92
C LEU A 3 0.09 -9.85 -23.07
N PRO A 4 -0.84 -9.05 -22.52
CA PRO A 4 -1.90 -9.55 -21.68
C PRO A 4 -2.85 -10.44 -22.49
N LYS A 5 -3.16 -11.63 -21.97
CA LYS A 5 -4.12 -12.54 -22.61
C LYS A 5 -5.53 -11.94 -22.49
N THR A 6 -6.26 -11.87 -23.59
CA THR A 6 -7.65 -11.37 -23.58
C THR A 6 -8.61 -12.55 -23.56
N LYS A 7 -9.54 -12.56 -22.60
CA LYS A 7 -10.61 -13.57 -22.46
C LYS A 7 -11.97 -12.88 -22.39
N THR A 8 -13.02 -13.60 -22.75
CA THR A 8 -14.41 -13.13 -22.52
C THR A 8 -14.88 -13.56 -21.13
N ALA A 9 -15.89 -12.90 -20.58
CA ALA A 9 -16.51 -13.30 -19.31
C ALA A 9 -17.01 -14.76 -19.32
N THR A 10 -17.50 -15.26 -20.45
CA THR A 10 -17.94 -16.66 -20.60
C THR A 10 -16.76 -17.62 -20.49
N THR A 11 -15.64 -17.32 -21.15
CA THR A 11 -14.42 -18.13 -21.07
C THR A 11 -13.83 -18.13 -19.65
N LEU A 12 -13.81 -16.98 -18.99
CA LEU A 12 -13.36 -16.87 -17.60
C LEU A 12 -14.17 -17.76 -16.66
N ARG A 13 -15.49 -17.85 -16.87
CA ARG A 13 -16.35 -18.69 -16.03
C ARG A 13 -16.00 -20.17 -16.12
N ASN A 14 -15.62 -20.64 -17.31
CA ASN A 14 -15.26 -22.03 -17.53
C ASN A 14 -13.86 -22.34 -16.97
N ASP A 15 -12.93 -21.41 -17.13
CA ASP A 15 -11.50 -21.60 -16.80
C ASP A 15 -11.09 -20.77 -15.58
N LEU A 16 -11.98 -20.61 -14.60
CA LEU A 16 -11.81 -19.67 -13.49
C LEU A 16 -10.53 -19.95 -12.69
N TYR A 17 -10.35 -21.19 -12.23
CA TYR A 17 -9.20 -21.56 -11.40
C TYR A 17 -7.87 -21.46 -12.15
N GLU A 18 -7.85 -21.85 -13.43
CA GLU A 18 -6.66 -21.70 -14.26
C GLU A 18 -6.33 -20.22 -14.46
N SER A 19 -7.34 -19.39 -14.72
CA SER A 19 -7.16 -17.95 -14.88
C SER A 19 -6.67 -17.29 -13.59
N LEU A 20 -7.14 -17.71 -12.42
CA LEU A 20 -6.63 -17.23 -11.13
C LEU A 20 -5.18 -17.68 -10.89
N LYS A 21 -4.84 -18.92 -11.23
CA LYS A 21 -3.46 -19.43 -11.14
C LYS A 21 -2.53 -18.65 -12.07
N GLU A 22 -2.91 -18.45 -13.32
CA GLU A 22 -2.15 -17.63 -14.28
C GLU A 22 -1.95 -16.19 -13.76
N ALA A 23 -2.97 -15.58 -13.17
CA ALA A 23 -2.88 -14.25 -12.59
C ALA A 23 -1.95 -14.20 -11.37
N SER A 24 -1.88 -15.27 -10.58
CA SER A 24 -0.93 -15.40 -9.46
C SER A 24 0.52 -15.52 -9.93
N GLU A 25 0.75 -16.12 -11.10
CA GLU A 25 2.06 -16.24 -11.76
C GLU A 25 2.45 -14.97 -12.56
N GLU A 26 1.94 -13.80 -12.16
CA GLU A 26 2.17 -12.50 -12.78
C GLU A 26 1.68 -12.35 -14.25
N LYS A 27 0.88 -13.28 -14.78
CA LYS A 27 0.31 -13.13 -16.13
C LYS A 27 -0.95 -12.27 -16.07
N THR A 28 -0.83 -11.05 -16.60
CA THR A 28 -1.97 -10.12 -16.70
C THR A 28 -2.99 -10.65 -17.70
N GLN A 29 -4.26 -10.66 -17.31
CA GLN A 29 -5.36 -11.06 -18.18
C GLN A 29 -6.38 -9.91 -18.29
N ILE A 30 -6.89 -9.68 -19.50
CA ILE A 30 -7.96 -8.71 -19.76
C ILE A 30 -9.25 -9.51 -19.97
N ILE A 31 -10.26 -9.22 -19.17
CA ILE A 31 -11.57 -9.83 -19.25
C ILE A 31 -12.53 -8.83 -19.87
N THR A 32 -13.07 -9.19 -21.03
CA THR A 32 -14.05 -8.39 -21.77
C THR A 32 -15.47 -8.90 -21.51
N HIS A 33 -16.43 -7.99 -21.40
CA HIS A 33 -17.85 -8.33 -21.30
C HIS A 33 -18.70 -7.37 -22.14
N LYS A 34 -19.88 -7.82 -22.60
CA LYS A 34 -20.73 -7.06 -23.52
C LYS A 34 -21.46 -5.86 -22.89
N GLN A 35 -21.43 -5.75 -21.56
CA GLN A 35 -22.27 -4.81 -20.79
C GLN A 35 -21.46 -3.67 -20.15
N GLY A 36 -20.21 -3.47 -20.54
CA GLY A 36 -19.35 -2.47 -19.90
C GLY A 36 -17.88 -2.58 -20.26
N GLU A 37 -17.06 -1.90 -19.46
CA GLU A 37 -15.63 -1.77 -19.69
C GLU A 37 -14.87 -3.07 -19.36
N PRO A 38 -13.81 -3.40 -20.13
CA PRO A 38 -12.94 -4.52 -19.81
C PRO A 38 -12.30 -4.37 -18.43
N VAL A 39 -12.22 -5.48 -17.69
CA VAL A 39 -11.56 -5.52 -16.38
C VAL A 39 -10.23 -6.26 -16.48
N VAL A 40 -9.26 -5.87 -15.66
CA VAL A 40 -7.94 -6.48 -15.64
C VAL A 40 -7.82 -7.39 -14.41
N LEU A 41 -7.41 -8.64 -14.64
CA LEU A 41 -7.11 -9.60 -13.60
C LEU A 41 -5.59 -9.64 -13.37
N ILE A 42 -5.19 -9.35 -12.14
CA ILE A 42 -3.81 -9.40 -11.64
C ILE A 42 -3.82 -9.97 -10.22
N SER A 43 -2.67 -10.47 -9.76
CA SER A 43 -2.52 -10.86 -8.36
C SER A 43 -2.64 -9.65 -7.42
N GLN A 44 -3.09 -9.91 -6.19
CA GLN A 44 -3.14 -8.90 -5.14
C GLN A 44 -1.74 -8.34 -4.84
N GLU A 45 -0.72 -9.20 -4.83
CA GLU A 45 0.67 -8.79 -4.64
C GLU A 45 1.12 -7.80 -5.71
N ARG A 46 0.83 -8.09 -6.99
CA ARG A 46 1.16 -7.20 -8.10
C ARG A 46 0.42 -5.87 -8.00
N PHE A 47 -0.85 -5.90 -7.61
CA PHE A 47 -1.64 -4.69 -7.39
C PHE A 47 -1.02 -3.80 -6.31
N ASN A 48 -0.68 -4.37 -5.15
CA ASN A 48 -0.05 -3.62 -4.06
C ASN A 48 1.29 -3.04 -4.50
N LYS A 49 2.12 -3.81 -5.20
CA LYS A 49 3.40 -3.34 -5.74
C LYS A 49 3.24 -2.15 -6.70
N LEU A 50 2.21 -2.16 -7.55
CA LEU A 50 1.90 -1.03 -8.43
C LEU A 50 1.49 0.22 -7.65
N LEU A 51 0.77 0.07 -6.53
CA LEU A 51 0.44 1.20 -5.65
C LEU A 51 1.69 1.78 -5.00
N ASP A 52 2.59 0.92 -4.50
CA ASP A 52 3.85 1.33 -3.90
C ASP A 52 4.77 2.02 -4.92
N GLU A 53 4.89 1.46 -6.13
CA GLU A 53 5.64 2.04 -7.25
C GLU A 53 5.08 3.42 -7.62
N LYS A 54 3.75 3.57 -7.69
CA LYS A 54 3.09 4.86 -7.96
C LYS A 54 3.42 5.89 -6.88
N GLU A 55 3.36 5.51 -5.61
CA GLU A 55 3.68 6.43 -4.52
C GLU A 55 5.16 6.83 -4.52
N ALA A 56 6.06 5.87 -4.77
CA ALA A 56 7.48 6.12 -4.92
C ALA A 56 7.77 7.09 -6.07
N LEU A 57 7.18 6.85 -7.25
CA LEU A 57 7.33 7.73 -8.41
C LEU A 57 6.82 9.16 -8.14
N LYS A 58 5.72 9.31 -7.41
CA LYS A 58 5.21 10.62 -7.00
C LYS A 58 6.18 11.34 -6.05
N LYS A 59 6.78 10.63 -5.10
CA LYS A 59 7.80 11.20 -4.19
C LYS A 59 9.06 11.59 -4.97
N MET A 60 9.50 10.74 -5.89
CA MET A 60 10.66 11.00 -6.74
C MET A 60 10.44 12.21 -7.65
N SER A 61 9.25 12.36 -8.26
CA SER A 61 8.95 13.50 -9.12
C SER A 61 8.97 14.83 -8.34
N ILE A 62 8.45 14.84 -7.11
CA ILE A 62 8.55 15.98 -6.20
C ILE A 62 10.01 16.27 -5.85
N GLY A 63 10.79 15.25 -5.49
CA GLY A 63 12.21 15.39 -5.18
C GLY A 63 13.02 15.94 -6.36
N LEU A 64 12.77 15.44 -7.57
CA LEU A 64 13.38 15.94 -8.80
C LEU A 64 13.03 17.40 -9.07
N ALA A 65 11.77 17.79 -8.88
CA ALA A 65 11.35 19.18 -9.01
C ALA A 65 12.07 20.10 -8.00
N GLN A 66 12.19 19.68 -6.74
CA GLN A 66 12.92 20.41 -5.70
C GLN A 66 14.41 20.56 -6.02
N ILE A 67 15.06 19.51 -6.53
CA ILE A 67 16.46 19.57 -6.97
C ILE A 67 16.62 20.56 -8.13
N LYS A 68 15.73 20.49 -9.14
CA LYS A 68 15.75 21.42 -10.28
C LYS A 68 15.57 22.88 -9.86
N GLU A 69 14.76 23.14 -8.84
CA GLU A 69 14.54 24.47 -8.27
C GLU A 69 15.66 24.93 -7.30
N GLY A 70 16.71 24.12 -7.11
CA GLY A 70 17.78 24.40 -6.15
C GLY A 70 17.34 24.33 -4.68
N LYS A 71 16.15 23.80 -4.40
CA LYS A 71 15.60 23.62 -3.05
C LYS A 71 16.18 22.37 -2.41
N GLY A 72 17.44 22.45 -2.00
CA GLY A 72 18.07 21.45 -1.14
C GLY A 72 17.81 21.72 0.33
N THR A 73 17.41 20.71 1.10
CA THR A 73 17.46 20.80 2.57
C THR A 73 18.88 20.53 3.04
N SER A 74 19.49 21.46 3.79
CA SER A 74 20.79 21.21 4.41
C SER A 74 20.68 20.09 5.46
N HIS A 75 21.80 19.41 5.71
CA HIS A 75 21.86 18.33 6.68
C HIS A 75 21.36 18.75 8.07
N LYS A 76 21.65 20.00 8.47
CA LYS A 76 21.22 20.56 9.75
C LYS A 76 19.70 20.73 9.83
N THR A 77 19.03 21.18 8.77
CA THR A 77 17.56 21.30 8.72
C THR A 77 16.88 19.93 8.66
N ALA A 78 17.47 18.96 7.97
CA ALA A 78 16.97 17.59 7.93
C ALA A 78 16.98 16.95 9.33
N ILE A 79 18.08 17.07 10.08
CA ILE A 79 18.18 16.56 11.47
C ILE A 79 17.13 17.22 12.38
N ALA A 80 16.94 18.53 12.25
CA ALA A 80 15.94 19.25 13.05
C ALA A 80 14.51 18.76 12.77
N SER A 81 14.18 18.51 11.49
CA SER A 81 12.88 17.96 11.09
C SER A 81 12.67 16.54 11.62
N LEU A 82 13.69 15.67 11.50
CA LEU A 82 13.66 14.30 12.02
C LEU A 82 13.47 14.28 13.54
N LYS A 83 14.18 15.14 14.29
CA LYS A 83 13.98 15.28 15.75
C LYS A 83 12.57 15.77 16.11
N LYS A 84 11.96 16.63 15.30
CA LYS A 84 10.59 17.11 15.50
C LYS A 84 9.57 16.00 15.24
N MET A 85 9.79 15.19 14.20
CA MET A 85 8.97 14.03 13.89
C MET A 85 9.11 12.95 14.98
N SER A 86 10.32 12.60 15.41
CA SER A 86 10.52 11.59 16.46
C SER A 86 9.83 11.95 17.77
N LYS A 87 9.92 13.22 18.21
CA LYS A 87 9.17 13.72 19.38
C LYS A 87 7.65 13.57 19.22
N LYS A 88 7.12 13.83 18.02
CA LYS A 88 5.69 13.67 17.73
C LYS A 88 5.26 12.20 17.81
N TRP A 89 6.06 11.28 17.28
CA TRP A 89 5.79 9.85 17.34
C TRP A 89 5.83 9.31 18.78
N ILE A 90 6.83 9.72 19.57
CA ILE A 90 6.92 9.37 21.00
C ILE A 90 5.70 9.89 21.76
N LYS A 91 5.25 11.12 21.49
CA LYS A 91 4.05 11.69 22.11
C LYS A 91 2.79 10.90 21.75
N ILE A 92 2.64 10.47 20.50
CA ILE A 92 1.48 9.68 20.06
C ILE A 92 1.48 8.30 20.72
N ILE A 93 2.63 7.60 20.73
CA ILE A 93 2.76 6.27 21.33
C ILE A 93 2.55 6.33 22.84
N GLY A 94 3.19 7.28 23.52
CA GLY A 94 3.03 7.46 24.98
C GLY A 94 1.60 7.82 25.38
N MET A 95 0.91 8.63 24.58
CA MET A 95 -0.48 9.03 24.84
C MET A 95 -1.48 7.89 24.56
N ASN A 96 -1.14 6.96 23.66
CA ASN A 96 -1.93 5.75 23.44
C ASN A 96 -1.72 4.73 24.56
N TRP A 97 -0.47 4.54 25.01
CA TRP A 97 -0.13 3.65 26.12
C TRP A 97 -0.84 4.07 27.42
N PHE A 98 -0.87 5.37 27.75
CA PHE A 98 -1.57 5.90 28.92
C PHE A 98 -3.10 5.71 28.89
N LYS A 99 -3.70 5.64 27.69
CA LYS A 99 -5.15 5.40 27.53
C LYS A 99 -5.52 3.92 27.54
N ILE A 100 -4.61 3.05 27.10
CA ILE A 100 -4.83 1.60 27.00
C ILE A 100 -4.53 0.89 28.34
N LEU A 101 -3.56 1.41 29.11
CA LEU A 101 -3.16 0.84 30.41
C LEU A 101 -4.31 0.65 31.40
N PRO A 102 -5.20 1.64 31.64
CA PRO A 102 -6.32 1.48 32.57
C PRO A 102 -7.28 0.36 32.15
N TRP A 103 -7.49 0.16 30.84
CA TRP A 103 -8.39 -0.88 30.32
C TRP A 103 -7.79 -2.29 30.45
N ILE A 104 -6.46 -2.42 30.27
CA ILE A 104 -5.73 -3.68 30.51
C ILE A 104 -5.70 -4.01 32.00
N PHE A 105 -5.50 -3.01 32.87
CA PHE A 105 -5.44 -3.21 34.32
C PHE A 105 -6.81 -3.56 34.92
N GLN A 106 -7.90 -2.96 34.43
CA GLN A 106 -9.27 -3.34 34.82
C GLN A 106 -9.63 -4.78 34.42
N LYS A 107 -9.21 -5.25 33.25
CA LYS A 107 -9.45 -6.64 32.81
C LYS A 107 -8.60 -7.68 33.54
N GLY A 108 -7.44 -7.31 34.08
CA GLY A 108 -6.57 -8.22 34.83
C GLY A 108 -6.97 -8.47 36.28
N ILE A 109 -7.74 -7.56 36.89
CA ILE A 109 -8.11 -7.64 38.32
C ILE A 109 -9.45 -8.37 38.55
N GLY A 110 -10.26 -8.58 37.51
CA GLY A 110 -11.55 -9.30 37.59
C GLY A 110 -11.47 -10.84 37.67
N LEU A 111 -10.29 -11.43 37.91
CA LEU A 111 -10.10 -12.89 38.03
C LEU A 111 -9.74 -13.36 39.46
N ARG A 112 -9.82 -12.47 40.45
CA ARG A 112 -9.77 -12.85 41.88
C ARG A 112 -10.86 -12.11 42.65
N GLY A 113 -12.03 -12.71 42.72
CA GLY A 113 -13.18 -12.28 43.51
C GLY A 113 -14.26 -13.33 43.40
#